data_AF-A0A8B7J901-F1
#
_entry.id   AF-A0A8B7J901-F1
#
_cell.length_a   1.000
_cell.length_b   1.000
_cell.length_c   1.000
_cell.angle_alpha   90.00
_cell.angle_beta   90.00
_cell.angle_gamma   90.00
#
_symmetry.space_group_name_H-M   'P 1'
#
loop_
_entity.id
_entity.type
_entity.pdbx_description
1 polymer ?
#
loop_
_entity_poly.entity_id
_entity_poly.type
_entity_poly.pdbx_seq_one_letter_code
_entity_poly.pdbx_strand_id
1 'polypeptide(L)'
;MDEAEQDQYEARLKELFDSFDGTGTGSLGREELADLCHVLHLEEVAPALQQTLLRGNLLGRVHFDQFKEALILILSRTLSNEEPFQEPALEDAGQ
;
A
#
# COMPACT_ATOMS: atom_id res chain seq x y z
N MET A 1 -13.50 -0.02 -17.85
CA MET A 1 -12.99 1.37 -18.02
C MET A 1 -11.89 1.64 -16.99
N ASP A 2 -11.15 0.61 -16.57
CA ASP A 2 -10.47 0.58 -15.26
C ASP A 2 -8.94 0.64 -15.37
N GLU A 3 -8.36 0.34 -16.55
CA GLU A 3 -6.91 0.41 -16.78
C GLU A 3 -6.38 1.85 -16.72
N ALA A 4 -7.11 2.84 -17.24
CA ALA A 4 -6.67 4.23 -17.28
C ALA A 4 -6.69 4.93 -15.90
N GLU A 5 -7.54 4.46 -14.98
CA GLU A 5 -7.57 4.93 -13.59
C GLU A 5 -6.45 4.30 -12.77
N GLN A 6 -6.15 3.03 -13.04
CA GLN A 6 -5.03 2.33 -12.41
C GLN A 6 -3.68 2.92 -12.84
N ASP A 7 -3.52 3.26 -14.11
CA ASP A 7 -2.34 3.95 -14.65
C ASP A 7 -2.15 5.34 -14.02
N GLN A 8 -3.23 6.11 -13.86
CA GLN A 8 -3.16 7.41 -13.18
C GLN A 8 -2.79 7.28 -11.71
N TYR A 9 -3.32 6.27 -11.02
CA TYR A 9 -2.99 6.04 -9.62
C TYR A 9 -1.52 5.65 -9.47
N GLU A 10 -1.03 4.74 -10.32
CA GLU A 10 0.37 4.35 -10.36
C GLU A 10 1.28 5.54 -10.68
N ALA A 11 0.93 6.35 -11.68
CA ALA A 11 1.68 7.55 -12.05
C ALA A 11 1.78 8.53 -10.87
N ARG A 12 0.66 8.82 -10.19
CA ARG A 12 0.65 9.71 -9.01
C ARG A 12 1.48 9.15 -7.86
N LEU A 13 1.39 7.83 -7.62
CA LEU A 13 2.19 7.15 -6.60
C LEU A 13 3.68 7.25 -6.92
N LYS A 14 4.03 7.09 -8.19
CA LYS A 14 5.39 7.16 -8.69
C LYS A 14 5.94 8.59 -8.62
N GLU A 15 5.17 9.59 -9.00
CA GLU A 15 5.56 11.00 -8.85
C GLU A 15 5.79 11.36 -7.37
N LEU A 16 4.90 10.91 -6.47
CA LEU A 16 5.12 11.07 -5.04
C LEU A 16 6.42 10.38 -4.62
N PHE A 17 6.61 9.12 -4.98
CA PHE A 17 7.81 8.37 -4.67
C PHE A 17 9.09 9.07 -5.16
N ASP A 18 9.13 9.52 -6.41
CA ASP A 18 10.24 10.27 -6.99
C ASP A 18 10.45 11.63 -6.30
N SER A 19 9.39 12.27 -5.78
CA SER A 19 9.52 13.51 -5.01
C SER A 19 10.20 13.31 -3.65
N PHE A 20 10.06 12.12 -3.05
CA PHE A 20 10.78 11.75 -1.82
C PHE A 20 12.20 11.27 -2.12
N ASP A 21 12.45 10.67 -3.30
CA ASP A 21 13.78 10.26 -3.71
C ASP A 21 14.62 11.46 -4.17
N GLY A 22 15.08 12.24 -3.20
CA GLY A 22 16.00 13.35 -3.46
C GLY A 22 17.34 12.90 -4.05
N THR A 23 17.65 11.60 -4.00
CA THR A 23 18.86 11.02 -4.59
C THR A 23 18.70 10.67 -6.08
N GLY A 24 17.46 10.61 -6.59
CA GLY A 24 17.15 10.27 -7.99
C GLY A 24 17.64 8.87 -8.39
N THR A 25 17.73 7.95 -7.43
CA THR A 25 18.21 6.58 -7.63
C THR A 25 17.09 5.60 -8.01
N GLY A 26 15.83 6.05 -7.96
CA GLY A 26 14.64 5.22 -8.01
C GLY A 26 14.44 4.39 -6.75
N SER A 27 14.97 4.82 -5.60
CA SER A 27 14.87 4.08 -4.34
C SER A 27 14.82 4.97 -3.10
N LEU A 28 13.96 4.61 -2.15
CA LEU A 28 13.80 5.31 -0.87
C LEU A 28 14.46 4.53 0.27
N GLY A 29 15.14 5.25 1.15
CA GLY A 29 15.59 4.75 2.43
C GLY A 29 14.44 4.53 3.41
N ARG A 30 14.78 4.08 4.63
CA ARG A 30 13.80 3.86 5.71
C ARG A 30 13.05 5.12 6.09
N GLU A 31 13.77 6.24 6.22
CA GLU A 31 13.19 7.53 6.63
C GLU A 31 12.24 8.06 5.55
N GLU A 32 12.72 8.16 4.30
CA GLU A 32 11.92 8.63 3.17
C GLU A 32 10.68 7.76 2.93
N LEU A 33 10.80 6.43 3.10
CA LEU A 33 9.66 5.51 3.01
C LEU A 33 8.63 5.77 4.12
N ALA A 34 9.07 6.10 5.34
CA ALA A 34 8.18 6.42 6.44
C ALA A 34 7.40 7.71 6.17
N ASP A 35 8.07 8.74 5.66
CA ASP A 35 7.45 10.00 5.24
C ASP A 35 6.45 9.78 4.09
N LEU A 36 6.81 8.99 3.07
CA LEU A 36 5.91 8.61 1.98
C LEU A 36 4.65 7.91 2.53
N CYS A 37 4.82 6.95 3.44
CA CYS A 37 3.69 6.26 4.07
C CYS A 37 2.77 7.24 4.80
N HIS A 38 3.31 8.26 5.47
CA HIS A 38 2.50 9.26 6.17
C HIS A 38 1.67 10.11 5.19
N VAL A 39 2.28 10.58 4.09
CA VAL A 39 1.57 11.37 3.06
C VAL A 39 0.50 10.56 2.33
N LEU A 40 0.71 9.27 2.16
CA LEU A 40 -0.27 8.35 1.59
C LEU A 40 -1.33 7.89 2.61
N HIS A 41 -1.29 8.37 3.86
CA HIS A 41 -2.17 7.93 4.95
C HIS A 41 -2.11 6.42 5.22
N LEU A 42 -0.94 5.83 5.01
CA LEU A 42 -0.66 4.40 5.20
C LEU A 42 -0.13 4.10 6.60
N GLU A 43 -0.39 4.95 7.60
CA GLU A 43 0.23 4.87 8.93
C GLU A 43 -0.05 3.54 9.65
N GLU A 44 -1.25 2.98 9.48
CA GLU A 44 -1.61 1.67 10.05
C GLU A 44 -0.80 0.51 9.44
N VAL A 45 -0.46 0.62 8.16
CA VAL A 45 0.24 -0.42 7.41
C VAL A 45 1.74 -0.15 7.27
N ALA A 46 2.19 1.07 7.56
CA ALA A 46 3.58 1.51 7.49
C ALA A 46 4.56 0.58 8.22
N PRO A 47 4.33 0.17 9.48
CA PRO A 47 5.27 -0.76 10.14
C PRO A 47 5.32 -2.12 9.46
N ALA A 48 4.20 -2.62 8.94
CA ALA A 48 4.15 -3.90 8.24
C ALA A 48 4.79 -3.83 6.85
N LEU A 49 4.59 -2.72 6.13
CA LEU A 49 5.27 -2.39 4.88
C LEU A 49 6.78 -2.30 5.08
N GLN A 50 7.23 -1.48 6.03
CA GLN A 50 8.65 -1.32 6.36
C GLN A 50 9.28 -2.66 6.72
N GLN A 51 8.63 -3.49 7.53
CA GLN A 51 9.14 -4.82 7.84
C GLN A 51 9.22 -5.72 6.61
N THR A 52 8.22 -5.72 5.75
CA THR A 52 8.22 -6.54 4.53
C THR A 52 9.32 -6.12 3.57
N LEU A 53 9.47 -4.81 3.38
CA LEU A 53 10.40 -4.21 2.44
C LEU A 53 11.84 -4.27 2.96
N LEU A 54 12.09 -3.87 4.22
CA LEU A 54 13.43 -3.81 4.79
C LEU A 54 13.98 -5.19 5.15
N ARG A 55 13.14 -6.19 5.44
CA ARG A 55 13.61 -7.55 5.75
C ARG A 55 14.16 -8.27 4.52
N GLY A 56 13.62 -7.97 3.34
CA GLY A 56 14.13 -8.50 2.06
C GLY A 56 15.27 -7.66 1.47
N ASN A 57 15.47 -6.44 1.97
CA ASN A 57 16.36 -5.48 1.34
C ASN A 57 17.68 -5.30 2.10
N LEU A 58 18.71 -5.95 1.60
CA LEU A 58 20.07 -5.92 2.18
C LEU A 58 20.73 -4.54 2.12
N LEU A 59 20.29 -3.67 1.20
CA LEU A 59 20.81 -2.31 1.02
C LEU A 59 20.04 -1.28 1.86
N GLY A 60 18.90 -1.67 2.45
CA GLY A 60 17.99 -0.75 3.14
C GLY A 60 17.35 0.29 2.20
N ARG A 61 17.28 0.00 0.89
CA ARG A 61 16.79 0.91 -0.16
C ARG A 61 15.65 0.30 -0.95
N VAL A 62 14.44 0.76 -0.72
CA VAL A 62 13.23 0.22 -1.32
C VAL A 62 12.99 0.86 -2.68
N HIS A 63 12.73 0.05 -3.70
CA HIS A 63 12.32 0.54 -5.03
C HIS A 63 10.80 0.68 -5.14
N PHE A 64 10.34 1.48 -6.11
CA PHE A 64 8.91 1.69 -6.38
C PHE A 64 8.15 0.38 -6.58
N ASP A 65 8.68 -0.56 -7.39
CA ASP A 65 8.03 -1.85 -7.63
C ASP A 65 7.89 -2.69 -6.36
N GLN A 66 8.93 -2.69 -5.50
CA GLN A 66 8.89 -3.39 -4.22
C GLN A 66 7.83 -2.78 -3.30
N PHE A 67 7.80 -1.45 -3.21
CA PHE A 67 6.79 -0.74 -2.43
C PHE A 67 5.37 -1.07 -2.91
N LYS A 68 5.13 -1.03 -4.22
CA LYS A 68 3.83 -1.36 -4.82
C LYS A 68 3.39 -2.79 -4.51
N GLU A 69 4.27 -3.77 -4.74
CA GLU A 69 4.00 -5.18 -4.44
C GLU A 69 3.68 -5.39 -2.95
N ALA A 70 4.48 -4.81 -2.06
CA ALA A 70 4.26 -4.92 -0.62
C ALA A 70 2.97 -4.21 -0.19
N LEU A 71 2.64 -3.07 -0.80
CA LEU A 71 1.40 -2.32 -0.53
C LEU A 71 0.18 -3.14 -0.93
N ILE A 72 0.18 -3.71 -2.14
CA ILE A 72 -0.89 -4.59 -2.61
C ILE A 72 -1.03 -5.81 -1.70
N LEU A 73 0.08 -6.43 -1.29
CA LEU A 73 0.08 -7.57 -0.38
C LEU A 73 -0.58 -7.21 0.96
N ILE A 74 -0.20 -6.07 1.55
CA ILE A 74 -0.71 -5.65 2.85
C ILE A 74 -2.19 -5.26 2.73
N LEU A 75 -2.55 -4.47 1.72
CA LEU A 75 -3.93 -4.07 1.44
C LEU A 75 -4.82 -5.28 1.20
N SER A 76 -4.35 -6.27 0.45
CA SER A 76 -5.11 -7.52 0.24
C SER A 76 -5.37 -8.22 1.57
N ARG A 77 -4.41 -8.20 2.49
CA ARG A 77 -4.53 -8.85 3.80
C ARG A 77 -5.42 -8.07 4.77
N THR A 78 -5.41 -6.75 4.71
CA THR A 78 -6.29 -5.89 5.52
C THR A 78 -7.72 -5.89 4.99
N LEU A 79 -7.91 -5.82 3.67
CA LEU A 79 -9.22 -5.87 3.01
C LEU A 79 -9.86 -7.28 3.11
N SER A 80 -9.06 -8.34 3.12
CA SER A 80 -9.57 -9.71 3.34
C SER A 80 -10.07 -9.96 4.77
N ASN A 81 -9.87 -9.02 5.71
CA ASN A 81 -10.37 -9.11 7.08
C ASN A 81 -11.72 -8.36 7.25
N GLU A 82 -12.25 -7.75 6.20
CA GLU A 82 -13.62 -7.24 6.19
C GLU A 82 -14.55 -8.44 5.99
N GLU A 83 -15.22 -8.84 7.07
CA GLU A 83 -16.28 -9.85 7.08
C GLU A 83 -17.19 -9.71 5.85
N PRO A 84 -17.64 -10.82 5.23
CA PRO A 84 -18.68 -10.74 4.22
C PRO A 84 -19.85 -10.00 4.86
N PHE A 85 -20.33 -8.95 4.19
CA PHE A 85 -21.58 -8.25 4.52
C PHE A 85 -22.59 -9.28 5.03
N GLN A 86 -22.79 -9.36 6.35
CA GLN A 86 -23.83 -10.20 6.92
C GLN A 86 -25.13 -9.52 6.52
N GLU A 87 -25.72 -9.98 5.43
CA GLU A 87 -27.12 -9.72 5.12
C GLU A 87 -27.90 -10.02 6.40
N PRO A 88 -28.61 -9.04 7.00
CA PRO A 88 -29.46 -9.34 8.13
C PRO A 88 -30.47 -10.36 7.61
N ALA A 89 -30.38 -11.58 8.13
CA ALA A 89 -31.35 -12.62 7.86
C ALA A 89 -32.72 -12.02 8.16
N LEU A 90 -33.47 -11.72 7.10
CA LEU A 90 -34.89 -11.42 7.15
C LEU A 90 -35.55 -12.75 7.54
N GLU A 91 -35.52 -13.01 8.84
CA GLU A 91 -36.51 -13.86 9.50
C GLU A 91 -37.84 -13.11 9.42
N ASP A 92 -38.45 -13.13 8.23
CA ASP A 92 -39.86 -12.78 8.09
C ASP A 92 -40.68 -14.02 8.41
N ALA A 93 -41.45 -13.87 9.49
CA ALA A 93 -42.13 -14.89 10.24
C ALA A 93 -43.14 -15.69 9.39
N GLY A 94 -43.00 -17.01 9.42
CA GLY A 94 -44.14 -17.89 9.22
C GLY A 94 -45.01 -17.90 10.48
N GLN A 95 -46.15 -17.22 10.43
CA GLN A 95 -47.30 -17.46 11.31
C GLN A 95 -48.62 -17.16 10.62
#